data_AF-A0A836UBF9-F1
#
_entry.id   AF-A0A836UBF9-F1
#
_cell.length_a   1.000
_cell.length_b   1.000
_cell.length_c   1.000
_cell.angle_alpha   90.00
_cell.angle_beta   90.00
_cell.angle_gamma   90.00
#
_symmetry.space_group_name_H-M   'P 1'
#
loop_
_entity.id
_entity.type
_entity.pdbx_description
1 polymer ?
#
loop_
_entity_poly.entity_id
_entity_poly.type
_entity_poly.pdbx_seq_one_letter_code
_entity_poly.pdbx_strand_id
1 'polypeptide(L)'
;MKKGADEFVTKPFQIKALTGLVEQLFDERLPRPHPLAKRLDEYVRKNSNKPDLSLQILTGEFRVSERYVCRLFREELKTSFRTRLGRHRLVRTKELLHTTRLPLREVAELCGFTHQKR
;
A
#
# COMPACT_ATOMS: atom_id res chain seq x y z
N MET A 1 49.17 -27.18 -15.32
CA MET A 1 47.76 -27.19 -15.78
C MET A 1 47.04 -26.01 -15.15
N LYS A 2 46.52 -25.09 -15.97
CA LYS A 2 45.83 -23.87 -15.54
C LYS A 2 44.45 -24.23 -14.97
N LYS A 3 44.39 -24.59 -13.69
CA LYS A 3 43.13 -24.67 -12.94
C LYS A 3 42.90 -23.31 -12.32
N GLY A 4 42.06 -22.48 -12.93
CA GLY A 4 41.81 -21.14 -12.44
C GLY A 4 40.49 -20.52 -12.91
N ALA A 5 39.87 -21.04 -13.97
CA ALA A 5 38.60 -20.53 -14.49
C ALA A 5 37.41 -21.45 -14.17
N ASP A 6 37.53 -22.77 -14.35
CA ASP A 6 36.42 -23.73 -14.13
C ASP A 6 35.92 -23.77 -12.67
N GLU A 7 36.78 -23.43 -11.71
CA GLU A 7 36.44 -23.39 -10.27
C GLU A 7 35.58 -22.17 -9.90
N PHE A 8 35.60 -21.11 -10.71
CA PHE A 8 34.78 -19.92 -10.50
C PHE A 8 33.36 -20.08 -11.05
N VAL A 9 33.19 -20.84 -12.13
CA VAL A 9 31.89 -21.04 -12.80
C VAL A 9 30.94 -21.90 -11.95
N THR A 10 31.50 -22.76 -11.09
CA THR A 10 30.74 -23.70 -10.24
C THR A 10 30.54 -23.23 -8.81
N LYS A 11 31.13 -22.08 -8.41
CA LYS A 11 30.98 -21.55 -7.06
C LYS A 11 29.54 -21.06 -6.89
N PRO A 12 28.74 -21.63 -5.96
CA PRO A 12 27.38 -21.17 -5.76
C PRO A 12 27.44 -19.70 -5.37
N PHE A 13 26.73 -18.85 -6.13
CA PHE A 13 26.49 -17.47 -5.70
C PHE A 13 25.95 -17.52 -4.28
N GLN A 14 26.64 -16.86 -3.35
CA GLN A 14 26.12 -16.74 -2.00
C GLN A 14 24.86 -15.89 -2.08
N ILE A 15 23.70 -16.55 -2.06
CA ILE A 15 22.40 -15.89 -2.17
C ILE A 15 22.31 -14.75 -1.14
N LYS A 16 22.87 -14.93 0.06
CA LYS A 16 22.98 -13.88 1.10
C LYS A 16 23.74 -12.63 0.66
N ALA A 17 24.86 -12.80 -0.05
CA ALA A 17 25.65 -11.69 -0.57
C ALA A 17 24.91 -10.99 -1.72
N LEU A 18 24.25 -11.77 -2.58
CA LEU A 18 23.42 -11.23 -3.66
C LEU A 18 22.22 -10.45 -3.12
N THR A 19 21.51 -10.98 -2.12
CA THR A 19 20.39 -10.28 -1.47
C THR A 19 20.85 -9.00 -0.80
N GLY A 20 21.97 -9.01 -0.08
CA GLY A 20 22.51 -7.80 0.54
C GLY A 20 22.91 -6.73 -0.48
N LEU A 21 23.53 -7.13 -1.59
CA LEU A 21 23.89 -6.20 -2.67
C LEU A 21 22.64 -5.61 -3.35
N VAL A 22 21.61 -6.44 -3.57
CA VAL A 22 20.32 -5.99 -4.12
C VAL A 22 19.65 -4.99 -3.18
N GLU A 23 19.66 -5.25 -1.87
CA GLU A 23 19.13 -4.32 -0.85
C GLU A 23 19.90 -2.98 -0.85
N GLN A 24 21.24 -3.01 -0.91
CA GLN A 24 22.05 -1.79 -0.98
C GLN A 24 21.79 -0.99 -2.27
N LEU A 25 21.70 -1.67 -3.42
CA LEU A 25 21.39 -1.03 -4.69
C LEU A 25 19.98 -0.42 -4.70
N PHE A 26 19.03 -1.05 -4.04
CA PHE A 26 17.70 -0.49 -3.85
C PHE A 26 17.68 0.68 -2.87
N ASP A 27 18.44 0.62 -1.78
CA ASP A 27 18.55 1.72 -0.81
C ASP A 27 19.24 2.97 -1.39
N GLU A 28 20.19 2.81 -2.31
CA GLU A 28 20.87 3.92 -2.99
C GLU A 28 20.03 4.54 -4.13
N ARG A 29 19.18 3.74 -4.79
CA ARG A 29 18.44 4.19 -5.99
C ARG A 29 16.95 4.45 -5.76
N LEU A 30 16.33 3.87 -4.75
CA LEU A 30 14.91 4.08 -4.48
C LEU A 30 14.73 5.16 -3.42
N PRO A 31 13.97 6.22 -3.72
CA PRO A 31 13.55 7.15 -2.68
C PRO A 31 12.81 6.37 -1.60
N ARG A 32 13.29 6.47 -0.35
CA ARG A 32 12.61 5.87 0.80
C ARG A 32 11.18 6.39 0.83
N PRO A 33 10.16 5.53 0.86
CA PRO A 33 8.78 5.98 0.86
C PRO A 33 8.56 6.90 2.06
N HIS A 34 7.99 8.07 1.82
CA HIS A 34 7.81 9.09 2.85
C HIS A 34 7.07 8.47 4.06
N PRO A 35 7.63 8.49 5.29
CA PRO A 35 7.04 7.78 6.44
C PRO A 35 5.58 8.15 6.70
N LEU A 36 5.23 9.42 6.47
CA LEU A 36 3.86 9.90 6.58
C LEU A 36 2.92 9.30 5.53
N ALA A 37 3.36 9.06 4.29
CA ALA A 37 2.53 8.45 3.25
C ALA A 37 2.13 7.02 3.61
N LYS A 38 3.07 6.24 4.17
CA LYS A 38 2.78 4.90 4.69
C LYS A 38 1.76 4.94 5.83
N ARG A 39 1.95 5.85 6.81
CA ARG A 39 1.02 6.01 7.94
C ARG A 39 -0.37 6.45 7.50
N LEU A 40 -0.46 7.38 6.53
CA LEU A 40 -1.73 7.79 5.94
C LEU A 40 -2.42 6.61 5.26
N ASP A 41 -1.71 5.83 4.45
CA ASP A 41 -2.32 4.67 3.78
C ASP A 41 -2.81 3.61 4.77
N GLU A 42 -2.04 3.32 5.82
CA GLU A 42 -2.45 2.40 6.88
C GLU A 42 -3.70 2.90 7.61
N TYR A 43 -3.78 4.21 7.88
CA TYR A 43 -4.97 4.81 8.47
C TYR A 43 -6.18 4.66 7.56
N VAL A 44 -6.03 4.92 6.26
CA VAL A 44 -7.11 4.73 5.28
C VAL A 44 -7.54 3.27 5.22
N ARG A 45 -6.60 2.32 5.21
CA ARG A 45 -6.89 0.88 5.21
C ARG A 45 -7.72 0.49 6.44
N LYS A 46 -7.26 0.86 7.64
CA LYS A 46 -7.90 0.51 8.92
C LYS A 46 -9.29 1.12 9.08
N ASN A 47 -9.52 2.28 8.48
CA ASN A 47 -10.79 3.03 8.59
C ASN A 47 -11.63 2.96 7.31
N SER A 48 -11.27 2.11 6.34
CA SER A 48 -11.91 2.08 5.01
C SER A 48 -13.40 1.74 5.05
N ASN A 49 -13.85 1.04 6.09
CA ASN A 49 -15.25 0.71 6.36
C ASN A 49 -16.10 1.91 6.77
N LYS A 50 -15.50 3.03 7.19
CA LYS A 50 -16.23 4.25 7.55
C LYS A 50 -16.70 4.96 6.27
N PRO A 51 -18.03 5.16 6.08
CA PRO A 51 -18.55 5.79 4.86
C PRO A 51 -18.08 7.23 4.66
N ASP A 52 -17.96 7.97 5.76
CA ASP A 52 -17.61 9.38 5.86
C ASP A 52 -16.10 9.66 5.84
N LEU A 53 -15.26 8.61 5.72
CA LEU A 53 -13.81 8.78 5.66
C LEU A 53 -13.43 9.70 4.49
N SER A 54 -12.88 10.86 4.85
CA SER A 54 -12.61 11.97 3.93
C SER A 54 -11.22 12.55 4.16
N LEU A 55 -10.76 13.39 3.22
CA LEU A 55 -9.51 14.12 3.38
C LEU A 55 -9.51 15.03 4.61
N GLN A 56 -10.66 15.62 4.97
CA GLN A 56 -10.81 16.46 6.17
C GLN A 56 -10.53 15.68 7.46
N ILE A 57 -10.96 14.42 7.55
CA ILE A 57 -10.65 13.55 8.69
C ILE A 57 -9.14 13.27 8.74
N LEU A 58 -8.52 13.01 7.58
CA LEU A 58 -7.07 12.77 7.52
C LEU A 58 -6.27 14.02 7.92
N THR A 59 -6.66 15.21 7.48
CA THR A 59 -5.94 16.45 7.83
C THR A 59 -6.08 16.78 9.31
N GLY A 60 -7.24 16.53 9.91
CA GLY A 60 -7.46 16.67 11.35
C GLY A 60 -6.55 15.76 12.16
N GLU A 61 -6.51 14.46 11.85
CA GLU A 61 -5.72 13.50 12.63
C GLU A 61 -4.21 13.63 12.46
N PHE A 62 -3.77 13.98 11.26
CA PHE A 62 -2.34 14.09 10.98
C PHE A 62 -1.82 15.52 11.12
N ARG A 63 -2.69 16.50 11.41
CA ARG A 63 -2.38 17.93 11.54
C ARG A 63 -1.58 18.47 10.35
N VAL A 64 -1.99 18.08 9.14
CA VAL A 64 -1.37 18.46 7.88
C VAL A 64 -2.39 19.05 6.91
N SER A 65 -1.94 19.88 5.97
CA SER A 65 -2.85 20.45 4.97
C SER A 65 -3.34 19.40 3.97
N GLU A 66 -4.55 19.60 3.45
CA GLU A 66 -5.15 18.72 2.43
C GLU A 66 -4.29 18.67 1.15
N ARG A 67 -3.71 19.81 0.77
CA ARG A 67 -2.77 19.90 -0.36
C ARG A 67 -1.58 18.95 -0.17
N TYR A 68 -1.03 18.89 1.05
CA TYR A 68 0.11 18.03 1.33
C TYR A 68 -0.27 16.55 1.33
N VAL A 69 -1.42 16.19 1.92
CA VAL A 69 -1.96 14.81 1.85
C VAL A 69 -2.16 14.40 0.38
N CYS A 70 -2.84 15.22 -0.42
CA CYS A 70 -3.03 14.94 -1.85
C CYS A 70 -1.71 14.74 -2.60
N ARG A 71 -0.71 15.58 -2.29
CA ARG A 71 0.64 15.43 -2.86
C ARG A 71 1.26 14.10 -2.49
N LEU A 72 1.24 13.72 -1.21
CA LEU A 72 1.79 12.44 -0.74
C LEU A 72 1.11 11.25 -1.42
N PHE A 73 -0.23 11.25 -1.56
CA PHE A 73 -0.92 10.17 -2.28
C PHE A 73 -0.47 10.06 -3.74
N ARG A 74 -0.27 11.19 -4.43
CA ARG A 74 0.16 11.20 -5.84
C ARG A 74 1.63 10.84 -6.02
N GLU A 75 2.52 11.42 -5.22
CA GLU A 75 3.96 11.29 -5.37
C GLU A 75 4.48 9.98 -4.78
N GLU A 76 3.98 9.58 -3.61
CA GLU A 76 4.47 8.41 -2.87
C GLU A 76 3.64 7.15 -3.14
N LEU A 77 2.32 7.28 -3.19
CA LEU A 77 1.41 6.13 -3.37
C LEU A 77 0.94 5.96 -4.83
N LYS A 78 1.39 6.85 -5.73
CA LYS A 78 1.06 6.88 -7.16
C LYS A 78 -0.45 6.76 -7.44
N THR A 79 -1.27 7.40 -6.60
CA THR A 79 -2.73 7.31 -6.70
C THR A 79 -3.43 8.50 -6.05
N SER A 80 -4.76 8.58 -6.18
CA SER A 80 -5.55 9.56 -5.42
C SER A 80 -6.04 8.94 -4.10
N PHE A 81 -6.37 9.78 -3.12
CA PHE A 81 -7.03 9.32 -1.88
C PHE A 81 -8.29 8.49 -2.17
N ARG A 82 -9.18 8.98 -3.04
CA ARG A 82 -10.44 8.29 -3.38
C ARG A 82 -10.18 6.92 -4.01
N THR A 83 -9.23 6.84 -4.94
CA THR A 83 -8.85 5.57 -5.58
C THR A 83 -8.26 4.59 -4.57
N ARG A 84 -7.39 5.07 -3.65
CA ARG A 84 -6.79 4.23 -2.61
C ARG A 84 -7.84 3.72 -1.62
N LEU A 85 -8.74 4.58 -1.16
CA LEU A 85 -9.87 4.20 -0.31
C LEU A 85 -10.75 3.14 -1.00
N GLY A 86 -11.11 3.37 -2.26
CA GLY A 86 -11.88 2.40 -3.05
C GLY A 86 -11.20 1.04 -3.15
N ARG A 87 -9.87 1.01 -3.38
CA ARG A 87 -9.10 -0.25 -3.40
C ARG A 87 -9.18 -1.00 -2.06
N HIS A 88 -8.98 -0.32 -0.93
CA HIS A 88 -9.09 -0.96 0.38
C HIS A 88 -10.50 -1.51 0.64
N ARG A 89 -11.55 -0.77 0.25
CA ARG A 89 -12.94 -1.25 0.34
C ARG A 89 -13.19 -2.47 -0.55
N LEU A 90 -12.64 -2.50 -1.77
CA LEU A 90 -12.78 -3.63 -2.69
C LEU A 90 -12.07 -4.89 -2.19
N VAL A 91 -10.87 -4.75 -1.61
CA VAL A 91 -10.15 -5.89 -1.01
C VAL A 91 -10.99 -6.53 0.09
N ARG A 92 -11.49 -5.73 1.04
CA ARG A 92 -12.37 -6.21 2.12
C ARG A 92 -13.68 -6.81 1.59
N THR A 93 -14.26 -6.21 0.55
CA THR A 93 -15.47 -6.73 -0.10
C THR A 93 -15.22 -8.12 -0.66
N LYS A 94 -14.10 -8.30 -1.38
CA LYS A 94 -13.72 -9.59 -1.93
C LYS A 94 -13.57 -10.63 -0.80
N GLU A 95 -12.90 -10.28 0.30
CA GLU A 95 -12.76 -11.17 1.45
C GLU A 95 -14.11 -11.60 2.03
N LEU A 96 -15.01 -10.65 2.29
CA LEU A 96 -16.34 -10.94 2.86
C LEU A 96 -17.21 -11.80 1.92
N LEU A 97 -17.15 -11.57 0.61
CA LEU A 97 -17.88 -12.37 -0.37
C LEU A 97 -17.41 -13.82 -0.44
N HIS A 98 -16.13 -14.09 -0.13
CA HIS A 98 -15.59 -15.46 -0.14
C HIS A 98 -15.75 -16.16 1.21
N THR A 99 -15.81 -15.41 2.31
CA THR A 99 -15.76 -15.95 3.68
C THR A 99 -17.11 -15.97 4.38
N THR A 100 -18.11 -15.27 3.85
CA THR A 100 -19.43 -15.13 4.49
C THR A 100 -20.56 -15.43 3.50
N ARG A 101 -21.78 -15.62 4.00
CA ARG A 101 -23.02 -15.72 3.21
C ARG A 101 -23.92 -14.49 3.36
N LEU A 102 -23.34 -13.36 3.76
CA LEU A 102 -24.08 -12.13 3.97
C LEU A 102 -24.67 -11.64 2.64
N PRO A 103 -25.89 -11.05 2.66
CA PRO A 103 -26.43 -10.37 1.49
C PRO A 103 -25.47 -9.29 0.97
N LEU A 104 -25.43 -9.10 -0.35
CA LEU A 104 -24.54 -8.13 -1.00
C LEU A 104 -24.67 -6.72 -0.41
N ARG A 105 -25.88 -6.31 -0.04
CA ARG A 105 -26.15 -5.02 0.59
C ARG A 105 -25.43 -4.87 1.94
N GLU A 106 -25.47 -5.90 2.78
CA GLU A 106 -24.77 -5.89 4.07
C GLU A 106 -23.25 -5.85 3.88
N VAL A 107 -22.73 -6.59 2.90
CA VAL A 107 -21.31 -6.53 2.54
C VAL A 107 -20.92 -5.12 2.10
N ALA A 108 -21.75 -4.46 1.29
CA ALA A 108 -21.51 -3.08 0.86
C ALA A 108 -21.46 -2.12 2.06
N GLU A 109 -22.42 -2.21 2.97
CA GLU A 109 -22.50 -1.40 4.19
C GLU A 109 -21.27 -1.63 5.09
N LEU A 110 -20.86 -2.88 5.32
CA LEU A 110 -19.67 -3.26 6.10
C LEU A 110 -18.34 -2.79 5.49
N CYS A 111 -18.34 -2.51 4.20
CA CYS A 111 -17.20 -1.98 3.46
C CYS A 111 -17.26 -0.46 3.26
N GLY A 112 -18.24 0.23 3.86
CA GLY A 112 -18.36 1.68 3.78
C GLY A 112 -18.89 2.19 2.43
N PHE A 113 -19.48 1.31 1.61
CA PHE A 113 -20.22 1.72 0.42
C PHE A 113 -21.63 2.12 0.84
N THR A 114 -21.87 3.43 0.93
CA THR A 114 -23.21 3.96 1.13
C THR A 114 -23.89 4.25 -0.20
N HIS A 115 -25.20 4.01 -0.25
CA HIS A 115 -26.06 4.52 -1.32
C HIS A 115 -26.17 6.04 -1.20
N GLN A 116 -25.17 6.77 -1.67
CA GLN A 116 -25.28 8.20 -1.81
C GLN A 116 -26.23 8.46 -3.00
N LYS A 117 -27.49 8.78 -2.69
CA LYS A 117 -28.41 9.38 -3.66
C LYS A 117 -27.69 10.60 -4.25
N ARG A 118 -27.45 10.58 -5.55
CA ARG A 118 -27.26 11.80 -6.33
C ARG A 118 -28.63 12.42 -6.58
#